data_AF-A0A7T8KLI6-F1
#
_entry.id   AF-A0A7T8KLI6-F1
#
_cell.length_a   1.000
_cell.length_b   1.000
_cell.length_c   1.000
_cell.angle_alpha   90.00
_cell.angle_beta   90.00
_cell.angle_gamma   90.00
#
_symmetry.space_group_name_H-M   'P 1'
#
loop_
_entity.id
_entity.type
_entity.pdbx_description
1 polymer ?
#
loop_
_entity_poly.entity_id
_entity_poly.type
_entity_poly.pdbx_seq_one_letter_code
_entity_poly.pdbx_strand_id
1 'polypeptide(L)'
;MKLEELGFYTGWKECGSINLAQKKDRLSSFRRNKAGAVSRGIDCSIVTPDWIKEKCPLLRVDDLEGGLWVPQDGVANTLEICLSLCHLSAKKESKLSKNAL
;
A
#
# COMPACT_ATOMS: atom_id res chain seq x y z
N MET A 1 3.38 -13.47 0.45
CA MET A 1 1.94 -13.28 0.71
C MET A 1 1.24 -14.65 0.77
N LYS A 2 0.20 -14.87 1.61
CA LYS A 2 -0.43 -16.20 1.79
C LYS A 2 -0.90 -16.87 0.48
N LEU A 3 -1.34 -16.09 -0.51
CA LEU A 3 -1.76 -16.64 -1.81
C LEU A 3 -0.59 -17.20 -2.61
N GLU A 4 0.59 -16.59 -2.52
CA GLU A 4 1.81 -17.08 -3.19
C GLU A 4 2.32 -18.37 -2.55
N GLU A 5 2.18 -18.51 -1.23
CA GLU A 5 2.47 -19.78 -0.51
C GLU A 5 1.58 -20.93 -0.99
N LEU A 6 0.37 -20.61 -1.49
CA LEU A 6 -0.56 -21.56 -2.09
C LEU A 6 -0.34 -21.77 -3.60
N GLY A 7 0.69 -21.14 -4.18
CA GLY A 7 1.05 -21.27 -5.59
C GLY A 7 0.32 -20.31 -6.55
N PHE A 8 -0.44 -19.34 -6.03
CA PHE A 8 -1.08 -18.33 -6.87
C PHE A 8 -0.17 -17.14 -7.11
N TYR A 9 -0.11 -16.69 -8.36
CA TYR A 9 0.55 -15.43 -8.67
C TYR A 9 -0.31 -14.25 -8.18
N THR A 10 0.30 -13.28 -7.51
CA THR A 10 -0.40 -12.09 -7.00
C THR A 10 0.19 -10.80 -7.54
N GLY A 11 1.36 -10.85 -8.19
CA GLY A 11 2.12 -9.67 -8.58
C GLY A 11 2.50 -8.76 -7.42
N TRP A 12 2.57 -9.28 -6.18
CA TRP A 12 2.92 -8.47 -5.01
C TRP A 12 4.34 -7.91 -5.14
N LYS A 13 4.46 -6.60 -4.95
CA LYS A 13 5.74 -5.90 -4.86
C LYS A 13 5.69 -4.91 -3.69
N GLU A 14 6.43 -5.24 -2.64
CA GLU A 14 6.63 -4.37 -1.48
C GLU A 14 7.59 -3.23 -1.85
N CYS A 15 7.05 -2.17 -2.45
CA CYS A 15 7.80 -0.98 -2.86
C CYS A 15 7.67 0.19 -1.89
N GLY A 16 6.85 0.02 -0.85
CA GLY A 16 6.38 1.04 0.08
C GLY A 16 5.52 2.13 -0.58
N SER A 17 4.97 3.02 0.26
CA SER A 17 4.16 4.15 -0.15
C SER A 17 4.63 5.46 0.51
N ILE A 18 4.64 6.55 -0.26
CA ILE A 18 4.89 7.91 0.25
C ILE A 18 3.60 8.71 0.10
N ASN A 19 3.05 9.17 1.22
CA ASN A 19 1.96 10.12 1.22
C ASN A 19 2.51 11.54 1.38
N LEU A 20 2.22 12.43 0.43
CA LEU A 20 2.82 13.77 0.37
C LEU A 20 1.97 14.81 1.14
N ALA A 21 2.64 15.75 1.79
CA ALA A 21 2.03 16.89 2.46
C ALA A 21 2.59 18.21 1.93
N GLN A 22 1.80 18.93 1.15
CA GLN A 22 2.12 20.28 0.67
C GLN A 22 1.81 21.39 1.70
N LYS A 23 1.04 21.07 2.76
CA LYS A 23 0.61 22.01 3.80
C LYS A 23 0.87 21.42 5.19
N LYS A 24 1.15 22.30 6.16
CA LYS A 24 1.42 21.92 7.55
C LYS A 24 0.29 21.14 8.21
N ASP A 25 -0.97 21.46 7.89
CA ASP A 25 -2.13 20.75 8.44
C ASP A 25 -2.19 19.29 7.98
N ARG A 26 -1.79 19.03 6.73
CA ARG A 26 -1.68 17.66 6.21
C ARG A 26 -0.57 16.90 6.93
N LEU A 27 0.58 17.53 7.14
CA LEU A 27 1.70 16.92 7.88
C LEU A 27 1.33 16.63 9.35
N SER A 28 0.61 17.54 10.01
CA SER A 28 0.04 17.32 11.35
C SER A 28 -0.94 16.15 11.38
N SER A 29 -1.75 15.98 10.33
CA SER A 29 -2.62 14.80 10.18
C SER A 29 -1.81 13.51 10.06
N PHE A 30 -0.69 13.53 9.32
CA PHE A 30 0.20 12.38 9.22
C PHE A 30 0.87 12.01 10.55
N ARG A 31 1.23 12.99 11.38
CA ARG A 31 1.74 12.72 12.74
C ARG A 31 0.72 11.98 13.61
N ARG A 32 -0.55 12.36 13.52
CA ARG A 32 -1.66 11.64 14.20
C ARG A 32 -1.83 10.23 13.64
N ASN A 33 -1.81 10.08 12.31
CA ASN A 33 -1.90 8.78 11.66
C ASN A 33 -0.75 7.86 12.08
N LYS A 34 0.48 8.37 12.14
CA LYS A 34 1.66 7.65 12.63
C LYS A 34 1.45 7.16 14.05
N ALA A 35 0.99 8.02 14.96
CA ALA A 35 0.75 7.62 16.35
C ALA A 35 -0.26 6.45 16.44
N GLY A 36 -1.33 6.47 15.64
CA GLY A 36 -2.30 5.38 15.56
C GLY A 36 -1.78 4.13 14.83
N ALA A 37 -0.89 4.29 13.84
CA ALA A 37 -0.30 3.17 13.11
C ALA A 37 0.71 2.39 13.98
N VAL A 38 1.54 3.10 14.74
CA VAL A 38 2.51 2.52 15.68
C VAL A 38 1.81 1.66 16.73
N SER A 39 0.65 2.09 17.26
CA SER A 39 -0.11 1.27 18.21
C SER A 39 -0.68 -0.03 17.61
N ARG A 40 -0.76 -0.12 16.28
CA ARG A 40 -1.17 -1.33 15.54
C ARG A 40 0.02 -2.14 15.00
N GLY A 41 1.25 -1.75 15.32
CA GLY A 41 2.46 -2.42 14.82
C GLY A 41 2.78 -2.12 13.34
N ILE A 42 2.19 -1.08 12.75
CA ILE A 42 2.49 -0.65 11.39
C ILE A 42 3.66 0.34 11.46
N ASP A 43 4.78 -0.04 10.87
CA ASP A 43 5.94 0.85 10.77
C ASP A 43 5.64 1.99 9.79
N CYS A 44 5.84 3.21 10.26
CA CYS A 44 5.72 4.40 9.43
C CYS A 44 6.48 5.58 9.99
N SER A 45 6.99 6.43 9.09
CA SER A 45 7.87 7.54 9.45
C SER A 45 7.47 8.82 8.76
N ILE A 46 7.57 9.93 9.50
CA ILE A 46 7.51 11.26 8.89
C ILE A 46 8.83 11.48 8.17
N VAL A 47 8.77 11.88 6.90
CA VAL A 47 9.93 12.08 6.03
C VAL A 47 10.00 13.51 5.54
N THR A 48 11.23 13.98 5.28
CA THR A 48 11.52 15.32 4.76
C THR A 48 11.37 15.35 3.24
N PRO A 49 11.22 16.55 2.63
CA PRO A 49 11.28 16.72 1.18
C PRO A 49 12.55 16.13 0.54
N ASP A 50 13.72 16.29 1.18
CA ASP A 50 14.99 15.74 0.68
C ASP A 50 14.98 14.21 0.61
N TRP A 51 14.49 13.56 1.67
CA TRP A 51 14.32 12.11 1.70
C TRP A 51 13.36 11.63 0.59
N ILE A 52 12.28 12.37 0.37
CA ILE A 52 11.31 12.07 -0.70
C ILE A 52 11.99 12.17 -2.08
N LYS A 53 12.83 13.18 -2.29
CA LYS A 53 13.58 13.38 -3.54
C LYS A 53 14.60 12.27 -3.78
N GLU A 54 15.28 11.81 -2.73
CA GLU A 54 16.18 10.65 -2.80
C GLU A 54 15.42 9.38 -3.18
N LYS A 55 14.26 9.15 -2.56
CA LYS A 55 13.42 7.96 -2.81
C LYS A 55 12.76 7.98 -4.19
N CYS A 56 12.33 9.15 -4.66
CA CYS A 56 11.69 9.35 -5.96
C CYS A 56 12.26 10.59 -6.66
N PRO A 57 13.37 10.46 -7.42
CA PRO A 57 14.06 11.59 -8.05
C PRO A 57 13.23 12.37 -9.07
N LEU A 58 12.19 11.74 -9.63
CA LEU A 58 11.27 12.35 -10.59
C LEU A 58 10.25 13.28 -9.94
N LEU A 59 10.05 13.19 -8.62
CA LEU A 59 9.09 14.02 -7.91
C LEU A 59 9.63 15.45 -7.73
N ARG A 60 8.77 16.45 -7.91
CA ARG A 60 9.03 17.81 -7.46
C ARG A 60 8.74 17.91 -5.95
N VAL A 61 9.64 18.52 -5.18
CA VAL A 61 9.58 18.52 -3.70
C VAL A 61 9.67 19.91 -3.05
N ASP A 62 9.96 20.98 -3.81
CA ASP A 62 10.21 22.33 -3.30
C ASP A 62 8.99 22.96 -2.61
N ASP A 63 7.79 22.50 -2.94
CA ASP A 63 6.54 22.95 -2.34
C ASP A 63 6.01 22.01 -1.24
N LEU A 64 6.79 21.00 -0.83
CA LEU A 64 6.38 20.05 0.20
C LEU A 64 6.86 20.45 1.59
N GLU A 65 5.97 20.28 2.58
CA GLU A 65 6.31 20.36 4.00
C GLU A 65 6.87 19.02 4.53
N GLY A 66 6.66 17.92 3.79
CA GLY A 66 7.15 16.58 4.10
C GLY A 66 6.17 15.49 3.64
N GLY A 67 6.27 14.32 4.26
CA GLY A 67 5.38 13.19 3.95
C GLY A 67 5.33 12.11 5.03
N LEU A 68 4.54 11.08 4.78
CA LEU A 68 4.46 9.86 5.57
C LEU A 68 4.89 8.67 4.71
N TRP A 69 5.95 8.01 5.13
CA TRP A 69 6.50 6.80 4.51
C TRP A 69 5.99 5.55 5.23
N VAL A 70 5.54 4.56 4.46
CA VAL A 70 5.13 3.23 4.94
C VAL A 70 5.89 2.17 4.12
N PRO A 71 6.92 1.51 4.68
CA PRO A 71 7.78 0.60 3.91
C PRO A 71 7.07 -0.68 3.46
N GLN A 72 6.12 -1.18 4.26
CA GLN A 72 5.43 -2.46 4.04
C GLN A 72 4.31 -2.37 2.99
N ASP A 73 3.99 -1.16 2.52
CA ASP A 73 3.02 -0.98 1.45
C ASP A 73 3.58 -1.47 0.12
N GLY A 74 2.70 -1.66 -0.86
CA GLY A 74 3.11 -2.20 -2.13
C GLY A 74 2.01 -2.13 -3.17
N VAL A 75 2.32 -2.70 -4.32
CA VAL A 75 1.37 -2.90 -5.41
C VAL A 75 1.17 -4.38 -5.63
N ALA A 76 0.00 -4.73 -6.15
CA ALA A 76 -0.34 -6.11 -6.50
C ALA A 76 -1.14 -6.15 -7.80
N ASN A 77 -1.16 -7.31 -8.45
CA ASN A 77 -2.06 -7.57 -9.56
C ASN A 77 -3.46 -7.91 -9.03
N THR A 78 -4.34 -6.93 -9.05
CA THR A 78 -5.72 -7.05 -8.56
C THR A 78 -6.50 -8.17 -9.26
N LEU A 79 -6.33 -8.33 -10.58
CA LEU A 79 -7.06 -9.34 -11.34
C LEU A 79 -6.70 -10.75 -10.89
N GLU A 80 -5.39 -11.02 -10.79
CA GLU A 80 -4.87 -12.33 -10.38
C GLU A 80 -5.27 -12.68 -8.95
N ILE A 81 -5.25 -11.71 -8.04
CA ILE A 81 -5.74 -11.89 -6.67
C ILE A 81 -7.23 -12.26 -6.67
N CYS A 82 -8.07 -11.53 -7.42
CA CYS A 82 -9.49 -11.83 -7.52
C CYS A 82 -9.74 -13.25 -8.07
N LEU A 83 -9.08 -13.64 -9.16
CA LEU A 83 -9.20 -14.97 -9.76
C LEU A 83 -8.75 -16.08 -8.79
N SER A 84 -7.64 -15.85 -8.08
CA SER A 84 -7.12 -16.77 -7.07
C SER A 84 -8.12 -16.98 -5.92
N LEU A 85 -8.72 -15.89 -5.44
CA LEU A 85 -9.76 -15.94 -4.41
C LEU A 85 -11.03 -16.65 -4.90
N CYS A 86 -11.47 -16.37 -6.13
CA CYS A 86 -12.60 -17.08 -6.75
C CYS A 86 -12.33 -18.58 -6.83
N HIS A 87 -11.16 -18.99 -7.30
CA HIS A 87 -10.77 -20.40 -7.38
C HIS A 87 -10.74 -21.08 -6.01
N LEU A 88 -10.19 -20.41 -4.99
CA LEU A 88 -10.19 -20.91 -3.61
C LEU A 88 -11.61 -21.03 -3.03
N SER A 89 -12.53 -20.11 -3.39
CA SER A 89 -13.92 -20.13 -2.96
C SER A 89 -14.71 -21.27 -3.62
N ALA A 90 -14.48 -21.51 -4.92
CA ALA A 90 -15.09 -22.62 -5.66
C ALA A 90 -14.71 -23.98 -5.05
N LYS A 91 -13.44 -24.15 -4.65
CA LYS A 91 -12.96 -25.36 -3.96
C LYS A 91 -13.58 -25.59 -2.58
N LYS A 92 -14.15 -24.55 -1.96
CA LYS A 92 -14.82 -24.61 -0.65
C LYS A 92 -16.36 -24.73 -0.74
N GLU A 93 -16.91 -25.11 -1.89
CA GLU A 93 -18.36 -25.24 -2.17
C GLU A 93 -19.16 -23.92 -2.12
N SER A 94 -18.63 -22.81 -2.66
CA SER A 94 -19.47 -21.66 -3.03
C SER A 94 -19.82 -21.71 -4.52
N LYS A 95 -21.11 -21.70 -4.86
CA LYS A 95 -21.59 -21.69 -6.26
C LYS A 95 -21.26 -20.34 -6.90
N LEU A 96 -20.19 -20.28 -7.68
CA LEU A 96 -19.88 -19.15 -8.56
C LEU A 96 -20.74 -19.23 -9.82
N SER A 97 -21.69 -18.29 -10.01
CA SER A 97 -22.33 -18.10 -11.30
C SER A 97 -21.40 -17.29 -12.22
N LYS A 98 -21.07 -17.83 -13.39
CA LYS A 98 -20.17 -17.20 -14.36
C LYS A 98 -20.87 -16.27 -15.37
N ASN A 99 -22.16 -15.96 -15.19
CA ASN A 99 -22.95 -15.17 -16.15
C ASN A 99 -23.50 -13.90 -15.51
N ALA A 100 -22.67 -12.87 -15.41
CA ALA A 100 -23.10 -11.49 -15.20
C ALA A 100 -22.31 -10.57 -16.14
N LEU A 101 -22.56 -10.73 -17.44
CA LEU A 101 -22.36 -9.73 -18.49
C LEU A 101 -23.64 -9.74 -19.35
#